data_AF-A0A6A2ZJ95-F1
#
_entry.id   AF-A0A6A2ZJ95-F1
#
_cell.length_a   1.000
_cell.length_b   1.000
_cell.length_c   1.000
_cell.angle_alpha   90.00
_cell.angle_beta   90.00
_cell.angle_gamma   90.00
#
_symmetry.space_group_name_H-M   'P 1'
#
loop_
_entity.id
_entity.type
_entity.pdbx_description
1 polymer ?
#
loop_
_entity_poly.entity_id
_entity_poly.type
_entity_poly.pdbx_seq_one_letter_code
_entity_poly.pdbx_strand_id
1 'polypeptide(L)'
;MFPGNSSFGLWNLTLLRGTYFTEIVFPYLVYGILHYSLTLISATRRLLATAILDDPSNEYFAVVSQYCIPHHSFNYIYRSHFTSKNFDRTSKYDNDSSGFTQYGVLKHKSYIEILSEEPRLWKRYAARGRFVMMPEVPFEEFRAGSQFFVLTRKDSLLVLKDRTLWSKFKLPCFRADERYPEEHYFPTLLSMQDPNGVTGYTLARVNWNGTVEGHPHMYKPKEVTPELIHELRKSNYSGSYLFARKFSADCLRPLMRIADSLIFRD
;
A
#
# COMPACT_ATOMS: atom_id res chain seq x y z
N MET A 1 2.55 26.96 8.91
CA MET A 1 1.35 26.31 8.36
C MET A 1 1.58 26.05 6.88
N PHE A 2 2.09 24.88 6.51
CA PHE A 2 2.22 24.47 5.10
C PHE A 2 1.12 23.46 4.79
N PRO A 3 0.09 23.80 3.99
CA PRO A 3 -0.78 22.80 3.42
C PRO A 3 -0.02 22.22 2.21
N GLY A 4 0.85 21.24 2.46
CA GLY A 4 1.46 20.48 1.38
C GLY A 4 0.42 19.54 0.79
N ASN A 5 -0.02 19.79 -0.44
CA ASN A 5 -0.83 18.84 -1.22
C ASN A 5 -0.01 17.55 -1.42
N SER A 6 -0.36 16.49 -0.69
CA SER A 6 0.16 15.15 -0.94
C SER A 6 -0.60 14.53 -2.11
N SER A 7 0.05 14.32 -3.25
CA SER A 7 -0.51 13.53 -4.35
C SER A 7 -0.32 12.03 -4.08
N PHE A 8 -1.38 11.26 -4.26
CA PHE A 8 -1.39 9.80 -4.25
C PHE A 8 -1.63 9.30 -5.68
N GLY A 9 -0.87 8.29 -6.08
CA GLY A 9 -0.91 7.69 -7.41
C GLY A 9 -1.05 6.18 -7.34
N LEU A 10 -1.42 5.57 -8.48
CA LEU A 10 -1.57 4.13 -8.60
C LEU A 10 -0.62 3.61 -9.70
N TRP A 11 0.23 2.67 -9.32
CA TRP A 11 1.11 1.96 -10.24
C TRP A 11 0.52 0.59 -10.55
N ASN A 12 0.32 0.27 -11.82
CA ASN A 12 -0.34 -0.95 -12.24
C ASN A 12 0.61 -1.90 -12.98
N LEU A 13 0.32 -3.18 -12.87
CA LEU A 13 1.11 -4.24 -13.45
C LEU A 13 0.21 -5.27 -14.14
N THR A 14 0.48 -5.53 -15.42
CA THR A 14 -0.31 -6.43 -16.28
C THR A 14 0.35 -7.81 -16.43
N LEU A 15 -0.46 -8.84 -16.74
CA LEU A 15 0.03 -10.21 -16.96
C LEU A 15 0.87 -10.33 -18.25
N LEU A 16 0.42 -9.73 -19.35
CA LEU A 16 1.24 -9.54 -20.55
C LEU A 16 2.31 -8.49 -20.24
N ARG A 17 3.58 -8.71 -20.65
CA ARG A 17 4.70 -7.81 -20.32
C ARG A 17 4.38 -6.37 -20.75
N GLY A 18 4.05 -5.55 -19.76
CA GLY A 18 3.67 -4.16 -19.91
C GLY A 18 3.58 -3.52 -18.53
N THR A 19 3.95 -2.25 -18.45
CA THR A 19 3.66 -1.41 -17.29
C THR A 19 2.93 -0.20 -17.78
N TYR A 20 1.83 0.15 -17.12
CA TYR A 20 1.21 1.44 -17.28
C TYR A 20 1.30 2.15 -15.94
N PHE A 21 2.13 3.20 -15.89
CA PHE A 21 2.03 4.16 -14.80
C PHE A 21 0.91 5.13 -15.16
N THR A 22 -0.31 4.84 -14.71
CA THR A 22 -1.39 5.81 -14.76
C THR A 22 -1.22 6.77 -13.60
N GLU A 23 -0.51 7.88 -13.85
CA GLU A 23 -0.59 9.04 -12.98
C GLU A 23 -1.97 9.68 -13.18
N ILE A 24 -2.99 9.18 -12.48
CA ILE A 24 -4.30 9.85 -12.46
C ILE A 24 -4.21 10.99 -11.46
N VAL A 25 -3.62 12.09 -11.89
CA VAL A 25 -3.88 13.40 -11.30
C VAL A 25 -5.31 13.74 -11.70
N PHE A 26 -6.22 13.92 -10.74
CA PHE A 26 -7.54 14.49 -11.02
C PHE A 26 -7.40 16.03 -11.02
N PRO A 27 -7.23 16.72 -12.18
CA PRO A 27 -7.10 18.18 -12.20
C PRO A 27 -8.34 18.92 -11.67
N TYR A 28 -9.51 18.27 -11.62
CA TYR A 28 -10.77 18.92 -11.27
C TYR A 28 -11.40 18.48 -9.94
N LEU A 29 -10.77 17.57 -9.18
CA LEU A 29 -11.29 17.09 -7.89
C LEU A 29 -10.24 17.06 -6.76
N VAL A 30 -9.00 17.52 -7.02
CA VAL A 30 -7.88 17.58 -6.05
C VAL A 30 -7.79 18.96 -5.38
N TYR A 31 -8.87 19.73 -5.36
CA TYR A 31 -8.99 20.84 -4.41
C TYR A 31 -9.40 20.27 -3.04
N GLY A 32 -8.43 19.74 -2.28
CA GLY A 32 -8.60 19.48 -0.86
C GLY A 32 -8.53 18.02 -0.39
N ILE A 33 -7.51 17.26 -0.79
CA ILE A 33 -7.11 16.08 -0.01
C ILE A 33 -6.42 16.59 1.27
N LEU A 34 -7.21 16.81 2.31
CA LEU A 34 -6.68 16.94 3.67
C LEU A 34 -6.07 15.58 4.04
N HIS A 35 -4.80 15.56 4.48
CA HIS A 35 -4.26 14.42 5.23
C HIS A 35 -5.30 14.01 6.29
N TYR A 36 -5.53 12.70 6.47
CA TYR A 36 -6.43 12.17 7.51
C TYR A 36 -7.93 12.28 7.22
N SER A 37 -8.32 12.36 5.94
CA SER A 37 -9.73 12.47 5.56
C SER A 37 -10.26 11.26 4.80
N LEU A 38 -11.58 11.04 4.95
CA LEU A 38 -12.42 10.08 4.21
C LEU A 38 -12.19 10.12 2.68
N THR A 39 -11.61 11.23 2.20
CA THR A 39 -11.26 11.45 0.81
C THR A 39 -10.18 10.48 0.32
N LEU A 40 -9.25 10.01 1.16
CA LEU A 40 -8.21 9.10 0.69
C LEU A 40 -8.75 7.71 0.35
N ILE A 41 -9.63 7.13 1.19
CA ILE A 41 -10.28 5.86 0.83
C ILE A 41 -11.10 6.03 -0.45
N SER A 42 -11.87 7.12 -0.57
CA SER A 42 -12.67 7.38 -1.77
C SER A 42 -11.78 7.54 -3.01
N ALA A 43 -10.67 8.27 -2.89
CA ALA A 43 -9.69 8.48 -3.96
C ALA A 43 -9.06 7.15 -4.37
N THR A 44 -8.56 6.36 -3.42
CA THR A 44 -7.98 5.03 -3.71
C THR A 44 -8.99 4.11 -4.38
N ARG A 45 -10.25 4.07 -3.92
CA ARG A 45 -11.32 3.31 -4.60
C ARG A 45 -11.55 3.80 -6.03
N ARG A 46 -11.57 5.11 -6.27
CA ARG A 46 -11.73 5.65 -7.64
C ARG A 46 -10.53 5.31 -8.52
N LEU A 47 -9.31 5.39 -7.99
CA LEU A 47 -8.09 5.00 -8.69
C LEU A 47 -8.13 3.52 -9.09
N LEU A 48 -8.46 2.63 -8.15
CA LEU A 48 -8.61 1.20 -8.42
C LEU A 48 -9.68 0.93 -9.48
N ALA A 49 -10.84 1.58 -9.38
CA ALA A 49 -11.91 1.43 -10.37
C ALA A 49 -11.47 1.89 -11.76
N THR A 50 -10.79 3.03 -11.83
CA THR A 50 -10.31 3.60 -13.10
C THR A 50 -9.29 2.67 -13.73
N ALA A 51 -8.28 2.22 -12.98
CA ALA A 51 -7.25 1.32 -13.51
C ALA A 51 -7.80 -0.05 -13.94
N ILE A 52 -8.82 -0.57 -13.26
CA ILE A 52 -9.47 -1.83 -13.64
C ILE A 52 -10.29 -1.70 -14.93
N LEU A 53 -10.90 -0.53 -15.16
CA LEU A 53 -11.68 -0.22 -16.35
C LEU A 53 -10.81 0.16 -17.55
N ASP A 54 -9.71 0.86 -17.31
CA ASP A 54 -8.76 1.31 -18.33
C ASP A 54 -8.07 0.13 -19.01
N ASP A 55 -7.57 -0.83 -18.22
CA ASP A 55 -7.01 -2.07 -18.75
C ASP A 55 -7.51 -3.30 -17.95
N PRO A 56 -8.32 -4.18 -18.57
CA PRO A 56 -8.80 -5.40 -17.91
C PRO A 56 -7.68 -6.40 -17.59
N SER A 57 -6.49 -6.24 -18.17
CA SER A 57 -5.31 -7.09 -17.93
C SER A 57 -4.46 -6.66 -16.73
N ASN A 58 -4.80 -5.54 -16.07
CA ASN A 58 -4.16 -5.12 -14.82
C ASN A 58 -4.44 -6.14 -13.71
N GLU A 59 -3.38 -6.74 -13.17
CA GLU A 59 -3.41 -7.78 -12.15
C GLU A 59 -2.95 -7.31 -10.77
N TYR A 60 -2.02 -6.35 -10.70
CA TYR A 60 -1.59 -5.74 -9.44
C TYR A 60 -1.69 -4.22 -9.45
N PHE A 61 -2.03 -3.65 -8.30
CA PHE A 61 -2.31 -2.25 -8.08
C PHE A 61 -1.55 -1.76 -6.84
N ALA A 62 -0.48 -1.01 -7.05
CA ALA A 62 0.35 -0.45 -5.99
C ALA A 62 -0.02 1.01 -5.71
N VAL A 63 -0.45 1.30 -4.49
CA VAL A 63 -0.74 2.68 -4.06
C VAL A 63 0.55 3.34 -3.59
N VAL A 64 0.94 4.43 -4.26
CA VAL A 64 2.16 5.19 -3.99
C VAL A 64 1.86 6.68 -3.84
N SER A 65 2.86 7.47 -3.45
CA SER A 65 2.76 8.93 -3.39
C SER A 65 3.95 9.57 -4.11
N GLN A 66 3.90 10.87 -4.39
CA GLN A 66 5.04 11.62 -4.96
C GLN A 66 6.35 11.55 -4.14
N TYR A 67 6.27 11.08 -2.88
CA TYR A 67 7.43 10.94 -2.01
C TYR A 67 7.98 9.50 -1.96
N CYS A 68 7.41 8.61 -2.77
CA CYS A 68 7.87 7.24 -2.92
C CYS A 68 8.84 7.13 -4.10
N ILE A 69 9.83 6.27 -3.98
CA ILE A 69 10.67 5.85 -5.11
C ILE A 69 10.62 4.33 -5.30
N PRO A 70 10.75 3.82 -6.53
CA PRO A 70 11.02 2.41 -6.74
C PRO A 70 12.45 2.08 -6.31
N HIS A 71 12.66 0.84 -5.87
CA HIS A 71 13.99 0.31 -5.56
C HIS A 71 14.57 -0.61 -6.62
N HIS A 72 13.77 -1.00 -7.60
CA HIS A 72 14.10 -2.03 -8.57
C HIS A 72 13.55 -1.65 -9.94
N SER A 73 14.12 -2.25 -11.00
CA SER A 73 13.58 -2.10 -12.34
C SER A 73 12.20 -2.76 -12.45
N PHE A 74 11.47 -2.36 -13.49
CA PHE A 74 10.20 -2.99 -13.83
C PHE A 74 10.31 -4.51 -13.96
N ASN A 75 11.38 -5.01 -14.59
CA ASN A 75 11.56 -6.45 -14.82
C ASN A 75 11.68 -7.22 -13.49
N TYR A 76 12.40 -6.67 -12.51
CA TYR A 76 12.48 -7.28 -11.19
C TYR A 76 11.13 -7.29 -10.49
N ILE A 77 10.40 -6.17 -10.51
CA ILE A 77 9.04 -6.09 -9.92
C ILE A 77 8.10 -7.10 -10.57
N TYR A 78 8.07 -7.14 -11.91
CA TYR A 78 7.27 -8.12 -12.67
C TYR A 78 7.62 -9.55 -12.27
N ARG A 79 8.91 -9.89 -12.24
CA ARG A 79 9.36 -11.23 -11.86
C ARG A 79 9.02 -11.56 -10.41
N SER A 80 9.11 -10.60 -9.50
CA SER A 80 8.80 -10.76 -8.08
C SER A 80 7.34 -11.16 -7.85
N HIS A 81 6.42 -10.65 -8.66
CA HIS A 81 4.98 -10.88 -8.51
C HIS A 81 4.46 -12.08 -9.32
N PHE A 82 4.93 -12.27 -10.56
CA PHE A 82 4.34 -13.28 -11.46
C PHE A 82 5.17 -14.54 -11.67
N THR A 83 6.47 -14.53 -11.32
CA THR A 83 7.37 -15.64 -11.67
C THR A 83 8.11 -16.22 -10.47
N SER A 84 8.36 -15.41 -9.45
CA SER A 84 9.17 -15.81 -8.31
C SER A 84 8.35 -16.59 -7.29
N LYS A 85 8.74 -17.84 -7.03
CA LYS A 85 8.13 -18.68 -6.00
C LYS A 85 8.60 -18.32 -4.58
N ASN A 86 9.77 -17.70 -4.46
CA ASN A 86 10.42 -17.45 -3.18
C ASN A 86 10.48 -15.95 -2.83
N PHE A 87 9.77 -15.11 -3.58
CA PHE A 87 9.76 -13.68 -3.28
C PHE A 87 9.03 -13.41 -1.98
N ASP A 88 7.88 -14.03 -1.74
CA ASP A 88 7.24 -14.03 -0.43
C ASP A 88 7.88 -15.12 0.45
N ARG A 89 8.51 -14.73 1.57
CA ARG A 89 9.19 -15.66 2.49
C ARG A 89 8.29 -16.13 3.63
N THR A 90 7.11 -15.54 3.80
CA THR A 90 6.15 -15.94 4.84
C THR A 90 5.25 -17.09 4.40
N SER A 91 5.27 -17.44 3.11
CA SER A 91 4.53 -18.52 2.46
C SER A 91 4.88 -19.96 2.92
N LYS A 92 5.60 -20.12 4.03
CA LYS A 92 6.14 -21.41 4.53
C LYS A 92 5.09 -22.47 4.95
N TYR A 93 3.79 -22.23 4.75
CA TYR A 93 2.71 -23.12 5.15
C TYR A 93 1.75 -23.52 4.03
N ASP A 94 2.12 -23.35 2.77
CA ASP A 94 1.41 -24.08 1.70
C ASP A 94 1.96 -25.53 1.70
N ASN A 95 1.37 -26.41 2.52
CA ASN A 95 1.57 -27.88 2.46
C ASN A 95 1.15 -28.47 1.10
N ASP A 96 0.54 -27.65 0.25
CA ASP A 96 0.40 -27.92 -1.16
C ASP A 96 1.74 -27.61 -1.85
N SER A 97 2.55 -28.65 -2.03
CA SER A 97 3.86 -28.63 -2.71
C SER A 97 3.86 -28.00 -4.12
N SER A 98 2.69 -27.66 -4.64
CA SER A 98 2.50 -26.89 -5.83
C SER A 98 2.09 -25.47 -5.40
N GLY A 99 2.95 -24.46 -5.54
CA GLY A 99 2.59 -23.04 -5.34
C GLY A 99 1.58 -22.52 -6.39
N PHE A 100 0.66 -23.38 -6.80
CA PHE A 100 -0.23 -23.32 -7.92
C PHE A 100 -1.65 -23.58 -7.42
N THR A 101 -2.65 -22.96 -8.04
CA THR A 101 -4.03 -23.44 -7.97
C THR A 101 -4.11 -24.83 -8.63
N GLN A 102 -5.22 -25.55 -8.43
CA GLN A 102 -5.55 -26.84 -9.09
C GLN A 102 -5.33 -26.87 -10.62
N TYR A 103 -5.13 -25.69 -11.25
CA TYR A 103 -4.90 -25.47 -12.68
C TYR A 103 -3.49 -24.94 -13.04
N GLY A 104 -2.50 -24.98 -12.14
CA GLY A 104 -1.13 -24.60 -12.48
C GLY A 104 -0.84 -23.09 -12.50
N VAL A 105 -1.71 -22.24 -11.91
CA VAL A 105 -1.51 -20.78 -11.84
C VAL A 105 -0.99 -20.38 -10.47
N LEU A 106 0.10 -19.60 -10.41
CA LEU A 106 0.66 -19.06 -9.17
C LEU A 106 -0.42 -18.37 -8.33
N LYS A 107 -0.44 -18.67 -7.03
CA LYS A 107 -1.34 -18.01 -6.08
C LYS A 107 -0.83 -16.60 -5.78
N HIS A 108 -1.30 -15.64 -6.57
CA HIS A 108 -1.02 -14.22 -6.39
C HIS A 108 -1.62 -13.73 -5.06
N LYS A 109 -0.79 -13.15 -4.18
CA LYS A 109 -1.21 -12.56 -2.91
C LYS A 109 -1.06 -11.04 -2.94
N SER A 110 -1.93 -10.35 -2.21
CA SER A 110 -1.84 -8.92 -1.93
C SER A 110 -0.89 -8.64 -0.78
N TYR A 111 -0.08 -7.59 -0.94
CA TYR A 111 0.88 -7.13 0.05
C TYR A 111 0.33 -5.92 0.78
N ILE A 112 -0.36 -6.19 1.88
CA ILE A 112 -0.93 -5.20 2.78
C ILE A 112 -0.54 -5.55 4.22
N GLU A 113 -0.15 -4.54 4.97
CA GLU A 113 0.18 -4.69 6.39
C GLU A 113 -1.11 -4.90 7.20
N ILE A 114 -1.11 -5.93 8.05
CA ILE A 114 -2.25 -6.29 8.90
C ILE A 114 -1.76 -6.35 10.35
N LEU A 115 -2.16 -5.38 11.16
CA LEU A 115 -1.81 -5.28 12.57
C LEU A 115 -3.06 -5.44 13.44
N SER A 116 -3.03 -6.41 14.35
CA SER A 116 -4.05 -6.62 15.38
C SER A 116 -3.65 -6.05 16.74
N GLU A 117 -2.35 -5.77 16.96
CA GLU A 117 -1.79 -5.36 18.24
C GLU A 117 -1.13 -3.98 18.14
N GLU A 118 -1.94 -2.94 17.87
CA GLU A 118 -1.47 -1.54 17.90
C GLU A 118 -1.93 -0.86 19.21
N PRO A 119 -1.04 -0.18 19.97
CA PRO A 119 -1.37 0.38 21.28
C PRO A 119 -2.58 1.33 21.32
N ARG A 120 -2.88 2.01 20.21
CA ARG A 120 -4.01 2.97 20.10
C ARG A 120 -5.20 2.37 19.35
N LEU A 121 -5.21 1.07 19.04
CA LEU A 121 -6.22 0.44 18.19
C LEU A 121 -7.64 0.61 18.75
N TRP A 122 -7.83 0.37 20.05
CA TRP A 122 -9.12 0.57 20.72
C TRP A 122 -9.59 2.03 20.67
N LYS A 123 -8.67 2.98 20.90
CA LYS A 123 -8.99 4.41 20.83
C LYS A 123 -9.48 4.78 19.43
N ARG A 124 -8.75 4.34 18.40
CA ARG A 124 -9.11 4.57 16.99
C ARG A 124 -10.43 3.89 16.62
N TYR A 125 -10.72 2.70 17.13
CA TYR A 125 -12.01 2.02 16.96
C TYR A 125 -13.16 2.83 17.57
N ALA A 126 -13.02 3.18 18.86
CA ALA A 126 -14.05 3.89 19.62
C ALA A 126 -14.27 5.35 19.15
N ALA A 127 -13.29 5.96 18.49
CA ALA A 127 -13.36 7.34 17.96
C ALA A 127 -14.53 7.58 16.98
N ARG A 128 -15.08 6.50 16.40
CA ARG A 128 -16.25 6.54 15.49
C ARG A 128 -17.59 6.49 16.22
N GLY A 129 -17.59 6.16 17.52
CA GLY A 129 -18.78 6.00 18.36
C GLY A 129 -18.93 4.57 18.88
N ARG A 130 -19.46 4.45 20.10
CA ARG A 130 -19.48 3.21 20.92
C ARG A 130 -20.03 1.98 20.19
N PHE A 131 -20.98 2.15 19.28
CA PHE A 131 -21.63 1.04 18.56
C PHE A 131 -21.62 1.22 17.03
N VAL A 132 -20.88 2.20 16.52
CA VAL A 132 -20.93 2.51 15.08
C VAL A 132 -20.37 1.37 14.24
N MET A 133 -19.30 0.73 14.70
CA MET A 133 -18.67 -0.38 13.99
C MET A 133 -19.45 -1.69 14.12
N MET A 134 -20.32 -1.81 15.13
CA MET A 134 -21.09 -3.03 15.38
C MET A 134 -22.37 -3.09 14.53
N PRO A 135 -22.84 -4.30 14.18
CA PRO A 135 -22.18 -5.60 14.35
C PRO A 135 -21.15 -5.95 13.26
N GLU A 136 -21.02 -5.11 12.22
CA GLU A 136 -20.30 -5.44 10.98
C GLU A 136 -18.79 -5.61 11.17
N VAL A 137 -18.20 -4.90 12.14
CA VAL A 137 -16.79 -5.00 12.49
C VAL A 137 -16.68 -5.06 14.01
N PRO A 138 -16.68 -6.27 14.60
CA PRO A 138 -16.27 -6.47 15.98
C PRO A 138 -14.85 -5.96 16.20
N PHE A 139 -14.52 -5.59 17.45
CA PHE A 139 -13.19 -5.04 17.74
C PHE A 139 -12.08 -6.04 17.45
N GLU A 140 -12.37 -7.33 17.66
CA GLU A 140 -11.47 -8.47 17.42
C GLU A 140 -11.12 -8.63 15.94
N GLU A 141 -11.93 -8.06 15.04
CA GLU A 141 -11.71 -8.06 13.59
C GLU A 141 -11.12 -6.74 13.08
N PHE A 142 -11.13 -5.69 13.90
CA PHE A 142 -10.57 -4.39 13.53
C PHE A 142 -9.05 -4.49 13.38
N ARG A 143 -8.53 -4.03 12.25
CA ARG A 143 -7.09 -4.05 11.95
C ARG A 143 -6.56 -2.66 11.69
N ALA A 144 -5.27 -2.48 11.94
CA ALA A 144 -4.49 -1.34 11.48
C ALA A 144 -3.49 -1.78 10.40
N GLY A 145 -2.95 -0.82 9.66
CA GLY A 145 -1.88 -1.06 8.70
C GLY A 145 -1.50 0.19 7.91
N SER A 146 -0.48 0.04 7.07
CA SER A 146 0.01 1.07 6.17
C SER A 146 -1.02 1.51 5.13
N GLN A 147 -1.00 2.81 4.80
CA GLN A 147 -1.70 3.41 3.66
C GLN A 147 -1.14 2.95 2.29
N PHE A 148 0.04 2.33 2.29
CA PHE A 148 0.78 1.92 1.09
C PHE A 148 0.77 0.41 1.01
N PHE A 149 0.16 -0.11 -0.05
CA PHE A 149 -0.04 -1.53 -0.27
C PHE A 149 0.01 -1.84 -1.76
N VAL A 150 0.14 -3.13 -2.07
CA VAL A 150 0.03 -3.68 -3.44
C VAL A 150 -1.07 -4.72 -3.44
N LEU A 151 -2.20 -4.44 -4.09
CA LEU A 151 -3.33 -5.37 -4.15
C LEU A 151 -3.36 -6.13 -5.46
N THR A 152 -3.82 -7.37 -5.41
CA THR A 152 -4.24 -8.11 -6.59
C THR A 152 -5.53 -7.52 -7.18
N ARG A 153 -5.85 -7.87 -8.42
CA ARG A 153 -7.13 -7.53 -9.06
C ARG A 153 -8.32 -8.08 -8.28
N LYS A 154 -8.21 -9.31 -7.77
CA LYS A 154 -9.24 -9.95 -6.94
C LYS A 154 -9.56 -9.10 -5.72
N ASP A 155 -8.54 -8.71 -4.94
CA ASP A 155 -8.73 -7.93 -3.72
C ASP A 155 -9.14 -6.49 -3.99
N SER A 156 -8.66 -5.91 -5.09
CA SER A 156 -9.10 -4.59 -5.56
C SER A 156 -10.59 -4.60 -5.90
N LEU A 157 -11.10 -5.66 -6.53
CA LEU A 157 -12.54 -5.82 -6.79
C LEU A 157 -13.34 -6.02 -5.49
N LEU A 158 -12.81 -6.70 -4.48
CA LEU A 158 -13.44 -6.80 -3.15
C LEU A 158 -13.61 -5.41 -2.53
N VAL A 159 -12.54 -4.61 -2.54
CA VAL A 159 -12.58 -3.21 -2.10
C VAL A 159 -13.67 -2.44 -2.84
N LEU A 160 -13.71 -2.49 -4.18
CA LEU A 160 -14.69 -1.74 -4.97
C LEU A 160 -16.14 -2.16 -4.73
N LYS A 161 -16.38 -3.45 -4.51
CA LYS A 161 -17.71 -4.01 -4.25
C LYS A 161 -18.20 -3.71 -2.84
N ASP A 162 -17.29 -3.56 -1.88
CA ASP A 162 -17.68 -3.31 -0.49
C ASP A 162 -18.52 -2.03 -0.36
N ARG A 163 -19.60 -2.18 0.41
CA ARG A 163 -20.54 -1.13 0.82
C ARG A 163 -20.75 -1.18 2.32
N THR A 164 -20.66 -2.36 2.91
CA THR A 164 -20.95 -2.65 4.31
C THR A 164 -19.91 -1.99 5.21
N LEU A 165 -18.63 -2.37 5.09
CA LEU A 165 -17.57 -1.79 5.93
C LEU A 165 -17.37 -0.33 5.55
N TRP A 166 -17.39 -0.02 4.25
CA TRP A 166 -17.30 1.36 3.77
C TRP A 166 -18.34 2.28 4.42
N SER A 167 -19.57 1.81 4.65
CA SER A 167 -20.62 2.61 5.29
C SER A 167 -20.27 3.04 6.72
N LYS A 168 -19.45 2.25 7.43
CA LYS A 168 -18.97 2.56 8.78
C LYS A 168 -17.73 3.44 8.76
N PHE A 169 -16.76 3.10 7.90
CA PHE A 169 -15.50 3.82 7.80
C PHE A 169 -15.64 5.21 7.15
N LYS A 170 -16.72 5.47 6.40
CA LYS A 170 -17.03 6.79 5.84
C LYS A 170 -17.63 7.77 6.84
N LEU A 171 -17.95 7.33 8.06
CA LEU A 171 -18.53 8.21 9.08
C LEU A 171 -17.45 9.07 9.73
N PRO A 172 -17.76 10.32 10.13
CA PRO A 172 -16.80 11.18 10.80
C PRO A 172 -16.43 10.64 12.19
N CYS A 173 -15.14 10.63 12.52
CA CYS A 173 -14.70 10.42 13.90
C CYS A 173 -14.99 11.67 14.76
N PHE A 174 -15.38 11.49 16.02
CA PHE A 174 -15.60 12.57 16.99
C PHE A 174 -14.31 13.28 17.39
N ARG A 175 -13.17 12.57 17.34
CA ARG A 175 -11.83 13.08 17.62
C ARG A 175 -11.03 13.18 16.33
N ALA A 176 -10.53 14.38 16.03
CA ALA A 176 -9.81 14.65 14.79
C ALA A 176 -8.41 14.00 14.76
N ASP A 177 -7.76 13.85 15.93
CA ASP A 177 -6.44 13.25 16.11
C ASP A 177 -6.44 11.71 16.05
N GLU A 178 -7.61 11.09 15.95
CA GLU A 178 -7.81 9.63 15.86
C GLU A 178 -8.38 9.21 14.50
N ARG A 179 -8.36 10.11 13.51
CA ARG A 179 -9.02 9.95 12.20
C ARG A 179 -8.06 9.45 11.12
N TYR A 180 -7.81 8.14 11.10
CA TYR A 180 -7.02 7.51 10.03
C TYR A 180 -7.79 6.36 9.37
N PRO A 181 -9.00 6.59 8.85
CA PRO A 181 -9.83 5.52 8.33
C PRO A 181 -9.13 4.70 7.25
N GLU A 182 -8.26 5.30 6.44
CA GLU A 182 -7.44 4.64 5.44
C GLU A 182 -6.45 3.61 6.01
N GLU A 183 -5.96 3.81 7.24
CA GLU A 183 -5.05 2.89 7.93
C GLU A 183 -5.80 1.72 8.57
N HIS A 184 -7.13 1.68 8.45
CA HIS A 184 -7.97 0.67 9.09
C HIS A 184 -8.93 -0.02 8.13
N TYR A 185 -9.51 0.73 7.19
CA TYR A 185 -10.54 0.22 6.29
C TYR A 185 -10.04 -0.95 5.43
N PHE A 186 -8.96 -0.73 4.67
CA PHE A 186 -8.39 -1.75 3.80
C PHE A 186 -7.87 -2.98 4.56
N PRO A 187 -7.06 -2.85 5.63
CA PRO A 187 -6.58 -4.01 6.36
C PRO A 187 -7.73 -4.78 7.02
N THR A 188 -8.71 -4.10 7.61
CA THR A 188 -9.89 -4.76 8.22
C THR A 188 -10.71 -5.50 7.18
N LEU A 189 -11.05 -4.86 6.06
CA LEU A 189 -11.84 -5.50 5.01
C LEU A 189 -11.15 -6.73 4.45
N LEU A 190 -9.86 -6.62 4.11
CA LEU A 190 -9.15 -7.70 3.44
C LEU A 190 -8.80 -8.85 4.38
N SER A 191 -8.50 -8.58 5.66
CA SER A 191 -8.30 -9.66 6.64
C SER A 191 -9.57 -10.45 6.91
N MET A 192 -10.74 -9.80 6.88
CA MET A 192 -12.03 -10.46 7.08
C MET A 192 -12.50 -11.22 5.84
N GLN A 193 -12.26 -10.69 4.64
CA GLN A 193 -12.84 -11.23 3.39
C GLN A 193 -11.90 -12.16 2.62
N ASP A 194 -10.57 -11.98 2.70
CA ASP A 194 -9.59 -12.83 2.02
C ASP A 194 -8.30 -13.07 2.85
N PRO A 195 -8.41 -13.66 4.06
CA PRO A 195 -7.26 -13.85 4.96
C PRO A 195 -6.11 -14.67 4.34
N ASN A 196 -6.42 -15.57 3.41
CA ASN A 196 -5.42 -16.40 2.72
C ASN A 196 -4.87 -15.76 1.43
N GLY A 197 -5.44 -14.63 1.01
CA GLY A 197 -5.02 -13.86 -0.16
C GLY A 197 -4.13 -12.66 0.19
N VAL A 198 -4.00 -12.29 1.46
CA VAL A 198 -3.12 -11.22 1.93
C VAL A 198 -1.88 -11.77 2.65
N THR A 199 -0.75 -11.07 2.56
CA THR A 199 0.51 -11.50 3.18
C THR A 199 0.70 -11.02 4.62
N GLY A 200 -0.03 -9.98 5.05
CA GLY A 200 0.15 -9.35 6.37
C GLY A 200 1.28 -8.33 6.45
N TYR A 201 2.02 -8.08 5.36
CA TYR A 201 3.08 -7.05 5.30
C TYR A 201 3.02 -6.26 3.98
N THR A 202 3.57 -5.04 3.99
CA THR A 202 3.68 -4.18 2.80
C THR A 202 5.05 -4.29 2.11
N LEU A 203 5.11 -3.96 0.82
CA LEU A 203 6.35 -3.85 0.04
C LEU A 203 6.94 -2.43 0.03
N ALA A 204 6.36 -1.50 0.80
CA ALA A 204 6.89 -0.15 0.97
C ALA A 204 7.71 -0.01 2.26
N ARG A 205 9.00 0.28 2.14
CA ARG A 205 9.88 0.59 3.25
C ARG A 205 9.61 2.01 3.77
N VAL A 206 9.35 2.11 5.06
CA VAL A 206 9.20 3.39 5.78
C VAL A 206 10.21 3.44 6.91
N ASN A 207 10.92 4.55 7.04
CA ASN A 207 11.82 4.77 8.16
C ASN A 207 11.09 5.55 9.28
N TRP A 208 10.88 4.88 10.40
CA TRP A 208 10.25 5.46 11.60
C TRP A 208 11.28 5.89 12.66
N ASN A 209 12.59 5.80 12.40
CA ASN A 209 13.58 6.34 13.33
C ASN A 209 13.57 7.88 13.29
N GLY A 210 13.51 8.51 14.45
CA GLY A 210 13.52 9.98 14.55
C GLY A 210 12.21 10.63 14.08
N THR A 211 11.06 9.98 14.31
CA THR A 211 9.74 10.54 13.95
C THR A 211 9.54 11.95 14.50
N VAL A 212 9.00 12.84 13.67
CA VAL A 212 8.59 14.19 14.08
C VAL A 212 7.08 14.29 13.88
N GLU A 213 6.34 14.62 14.95
CA GLU A 213 4.87 14.80 14.90
C GLU A 213 4.09 13.60 14.33
N GLY A 214 4.58 12.38 14.55
CA GLY A 214 3.92 11.17 14.03
C GLY A 214 4.13 10.93 12.53
N HIS A 215 5.03 11.69 11.89
CA HIS A 215 5.44 11.46 10.51
C HIS A 215 6.78 10.69 10.46
N PRO A 216 6.94 9.77 9.46
CA PRO A 216 8.19 9.06 9.25
C PRO A 216 9.29 10.00 8.78
N HIS A 217 10.54 9.55 8.93
CA HIS A 217 11.74 10.28 8.50
C HIS A 217 11.65 10.69 7.03
N MET A 218 12.03 11.94 6.75
CA MET A 218 12.07 12.49 5.40
C MET A 218 13.52 12.65 4.94
N TYR A 219 13.96 11.73 4.08
CA TYR A 219 15.30 11.76 3.48
C TYR A 219 15.53 13.04 2.68
N LYS A 220 16.70 13.64 2.91
CA LYS A 220 17.19 14.84 2.22
C LYS A 220 18.28 14.47 1.19
N PRO A 221 18.58 15.36 0.24
CA PRO A 221 19.53 15.08 -0.85
C PRO A 221 20.90 14.55 -0.38
N LYS A 222 21.39 15.03 0.78
CA LYS A 222 22.68 14.65 1.35
C LYS A 222 22.71 13.19 1.86
N GLU A 223 21.55 12.61 2.13
CA GLU A 223 21.42 11.23 2.61
C GLU A 223 21.32 10.22 1.47
N VAL A 224 21.06 10.68 0.23
CA VAL A 224 20.91 9.80 -0.93
C VAL A 224 22.28 9.25 -1.34
N THR A 225 22.63 8.09 -0.80
CA THR A 225 23.85 7.33 -1.13
C THR A 225 23.52 5.92 -1.60
N PRO A 226 24.43 5.23 -2.31
CA PRO A 226 24.23 3.84 -2.69
C PRO A 226 23.96 2.91 -1.50
N GLU A 227 24.66 3.12 -0.39
CA GLU A 227 24.51 2.35 0.84
C GLU A 227 23.09 2.49 1.40
N LEU A 228 22.54 3.72 1.42
CA LEU A 228 21.16 3.94 1.84
C LEU A 228 20.18 3.13 0.98
N ILE A 229 20.33 3.16 -0.35
CA ILE A 229 19.44 2.42 -1.26
C ILE A 229 19.53 0.91 -1.02
N HIS A 230 20.73 0.37 -0.82
CA HIS A 230 20.91 -1.05 -0.48
C HIS A 230 20.29 -1.42 0.86
N GLU A 231 20.42 -0.57 1.89
CA GLU A 231 19.78 -0.81 3.18
C GLU A 231 18.25 -0.79 3.08
N LEU A 232 17.70 0.15 2.31
CA LEU A 232 16.24 0.26 2.14
C LEU A 232 15.61 -0.92 1.38
N ARG A 233 16.38 -1.61 0.52
CA ARG A 233 15.95 -2.85 -0.15
C ARG A 233 15.76 -4.02 0.83
N LYS A 234 16.49 -4.08 1.95
CA LYS A 234 16.49 -5.25 2.84
C LYS A 234 15.13 -5.47 3.48
N SER A 235 14.54 -6.64 3.22
CA SER A 235 13.27 -7.10 3.79
C SER A 235 13.45 -8.41 4.55
N ASN A 236 12.71 -8.55 5.66
CA ASN A 236 12.63 -9.79 6.43
C ASN A 236 11.53 -10.72 5.91
N TYR A 237 10.51 -10.16 5.25
CA TYR A 237 9.31 -10.88 4.85
C TYR A 237 9.31 -11.27 3.37
N SER A 238 10.04 -10.51 2.56
CA SER A 238 10.11 -10.70 1.10
C SER A 238 11.56 -10.70 0.60
N GLY A 239 11.75 -11.01 -0.68
CA GLY A 239 13.04 -10.88 -1.35
C GLY A 239 13.63 -9.47 -1.22
N SER A 240 12.78 -8.44 -1.32
CA SER A 240 13.14 -7.04 -1.16
C SER A 240 11.91 -6.16 -0.89
N TYR A 241 12.10 -4.97 -0.33
CA TYR A 241 11.12 -3.89 -0.43
C TYR A 241 11.17 -3.30 -1.85
N LEU A 242 10.02 -3.14 -2.49
CA LEU A 242 9.94 -2.65 -3.87
C LEU A 242 9.90 -1.13 -3.95
N PHE A 243 9.44 -0.47 -2.88
CA PHE A 243 9.33 0.98 -2.79
C PHE A 243 9.91 1.47 -1.46
N ALA A 244 10.41 2.71 -1.42
CA ALA A 244 10.69 3.41 -0.17
C ALA A 244 10.11 4.80 -0.12
N ARG A 245 9.87 5.25 1.11
CA ARG A 245 9.44 6.60 1.46
C ARG A 245 10.07 7.00 2.81
N LYS A 246 10.20 8.29 3.13
CA LYS A 246 9.73 9.47 2.38
C LYS A 246 10.92 10.28 1.87
N PHE A 247 11.00 10.58 0.58
CA PHE A 247 12.06 11.41 0.01
C PHE A 247 11.56 12.82 -0.21
N SER A 248 12.32 13.85 0.15
CA SER A 248 11.97 15.23 -0.21
C SER A 248 12.07 15.45 -1.73
N ALA A 249 11.32 16.42 -2.28
CA ALA A 249 11.35 16.71 -3.72
C ALA A 249 12.75 17.05 -4.24
N ASP A 250 13.59 17.68 -3.41
CA ASP A 250 14.98 18.00 -3.74
C ASP A 250 15.86 16.77 -3.99
N CYS A 251 15.41 15.57 -3.56
CA CYS A 251 16.12 14.31 -3.81
C CYS A 251 16.03 13.86 -5.27
N LEU A 252 15.18 14.46 -6.10
CA LEU A 252 15.01 14.04 -7.50
C LEU A 252 16.35 14.03 -8.26
N ARG A 253 17.14 15.10 -8.17
CA ARG A 253 18.43 15.19 -8.87
C ARG A 253 19.43 14.10 -8.44
N PRO A 254 19.75 13.90 -7.14
CA PRO A 254 20.66 12.83 -6.76
C PRO A 254 20.11 11.43 -7.06
N LEU A 255 18.80 11.21 -6.95
CA LEU A 255 18.17 9.93 -7.31
C LEU A 255 18.31 9.61 -8.81
N MET A 256 18.08 10.61 -9.67
CA MET A 256 18.25 10.44 -11.12
C MET A 256 19.70 10.13 -11.52
N ARG A 257 20.69 10.67 -10.80
CA ARG A 257 22.11 10.37 -11.06
C ARG A 257 22.49 8.92 -10.81
N ILE A 258 21.78 8.23 -9.92
CA ILE A 258 22.03 6.84 -9.55
C ILE A 258 20.97 5.88 -10.10
N ALA A 259 20.02 6.37 -10.90
CA ALA A 259 18.88 5.58 -11.36
C ALA A 259 19.33 4.37 -12.18
N ASP A 260 20.09 4.59 -13.25
CA ASP A 260 20.52 3.51 -14.17
C ASP A 260 21.66 2.67 -13.60
N SER A 261 22.54 3.29 -12.82
CA SER A 261 23.73 2.62 -12.28
C SER A 261 23.43 1.78 -11.04
N LEU A 262 22.34 2.07 -10.33
CA LEU A 262 22.01 1.44 -9.05
C LEU A 262 20.53 1.06 -8.91
N ILE A 263 19.59 2.01 -9.02
CA ILE A 263 18.17 1.76 -8.68
C ILE A 263 17.56 0.71 -9.62
N PHE A 264 17.83 0.83 -10.91
CA PHE A 264 17.31 -0.07 -11.95
C PHE A 264 18.32 -1.14 -12.38
N ARG A 265 19.41 -1.29 -11.61
CA ARG A 265 20.41 -2.33 -11.80
C ARG A 265 20.12 -3.48 -10.81
N ASP A 266 19.42 -4.48 -11.32
CA ASP A 266 18.99 -5.69 -10.59
C ASP A 266 19.85 -6.92 -10.89
#